data_AF-A0A5C4LPC2-F1
#
_entry.id   AF-A0A5C4LPC2-F1
#
_cell.length_a   1.000
_cell.length_b   1.000
_cell.length_c   1.000
_cell.angle_alpha   90.00
_cell.angle_beta   90.00
_cell.angle_gamma   90.00
#
_symmetry.space_group_name_H-M   'P 1'
#
loop_
_entity.id
_entity.type
_entity.pdbx_description
1 polymer ?
#
loop_
_entity_poly.entity_id
_entity_poly.type
_entity_poly.pdbx_seq_one_letter_code
_entity_poly.pdbx_strand_id
1 'polypeptide(L)'
;MRIVLVLLAWLGLGTAALAHPAPLADSEGWRAYKARFVTEQGRVVDTGNNGISHSEGQGYGMLLAVLAGDRATFERIWTWTRANLMVRDDQLLAWRWEPDRRPAVADMNDAADGDLLVAWALAEAVSAWNDPSHRVAGRRIAVELGRKLILPRAAHGPLLLPAVAGFSAEDRPDGPVVNLSYWIFPAFDRMPLLAPEFDWIGLDRSGRRLIRAARFGPSRLPSEWISLSGAPRPADGFAPDFAYNGLRIPLYLAMAGATEADLYAPFLALWPRPESGLALVETGSGRVTARLTESGYGAIPALAACAARGTPFPPGLTRVRAESEHYYPATLQLLALAALKTRYPACAPR
;
A
#
# COMPACT_ATOMS: atom_id res chain seq x y z
N MET A 1 -1.23 72.07 -14.68
CA MET A 1 -1.76 70.74 -14.32
C MET A 1 -0.60 69.75 -14.38
N ARG A 2 0.04 69.45 -13.23
CA ARG A 2 1.16 68.49 -13.15
C ARG A 2 0.68 67.32 -12.29
N ILE A 3 0.55 66.15 -12.92
CA ILE A 3 0.10 64.92 -12.29
C ILE A 3 1.29 64.30 -11.56
N VAL A 4 1.14 64.08 -10.26
CA VAL A 4 2.08 63.31 -9.42
C VAL A 4 1.69 61.84 -9.52
N LEU A 5 2.59 60.99 -10.05
CA LEU A 5 2.44 59.55 -10.01
C LEU A 5 2.98 59.02 -8.67
N VAL A 6 2.11 58.42 -7.86
CA VAL A 6 2.50 57.67 -6.67
C VAL A 6 2.67 56.20 -7.06
N LEU A 7 3.90 55.70 -6.98
CA LEU A 7 4.22 54.28 -7.15
C LEU A 7 3.98 53.56 -5.81
N LEU A 8 2.91 52.76 -5.74
CA LEU A 8 2.65 51.82 -4.65
C LEU A 8 3.39 50.51 -4.94
N ALA A 9 4.48 50.27 -4.20
CA ALA A 9 5.16 48.98 -4.19
C ALA A 9 4.35 47.96 -3.38
N TRP A 10 3.80 46.95 -4.06
CA TRP A 10 3.18 45.80 -3.41
C TRP A 10 4.27 44.82 -2.96
N LEU A 11 4.62 44.85 -1.68
CA LEU A 11 5.39 43.79 -1.02
C LEU A 11 4.51 42.56 -0.90
N GLY A 12 4.69 41.60 -1.82
CA GLY A 12 4.09 40.28 -1.71
C GLY A 12 4.65 39.53 -0.50
N LEU A 13 3.85 39.43 0.56
CA LEU A 13 4.09 38.48 1.65
C LEU A 13 3.89 37.07 1.11
N GLY A 14 4.97 36.42 0.71
CA GLY A 14 4.98 35.00 0.41
C GLY A 14 4.61 34.21 1.66
N THR A 15 3.43 33.59 1.69
CA THR A 15 3.10 32.59 2.70
C THR A 15 3.99 31.38 2.47
N ALA A 16 5.09 31.28 3.23
CA ALA A 16 5.83 30.03 3.33
C ALA A 16 4.85 28.97 3.83
N ALA A 17 4.48 28.04 2.94
CA ALA A 17 3.71 26.87 3.33
C ALA A 17 4.54 26.12 4.39
N LEU A 18 4.05 26.07 5.62
CA LEU A 18 4.68 25.29 6.68
C LEU A 18 4.69 23.82 6.23
N ALA A 19 5.87 23.31 5.91
CA ALA A 19 6.08 21.90 5.65
C ALA A 19 5.65 21.14 6.92
N HIS A 20 4.59 20.35 6.81
CA HIS A 20 4.19 19.49 7.93
C HIS A 20 5.32 18.48 8.18
N PRO A 21 5.76 18.30 9.43
CA PRO A 21 6.83 17.36 9.73
C PRO A 21 6.41 15.95 9.29
N ALA A 22 7.35 15.23 8.69
CA ALA A 22 7.11 13.88 8.20
C ALA A 22 6.56 12.99 9.35
N PRO A 23 5.53 12.16 9.12
CA PRO A 23 4.83 11.53 10.23
C PRO A 23 5.68 10.54 11.03
N LEU A 24 6.70 9.96 10.41
CA LEU A 24 7.66 9.07 11.06
C LEU A 24 9.00 9.77 11.35
N ALA A 25 9.07 11.10 11.25
CA ALA A 25 10.26 11.87 11.64
C ALA A 25 10.66 11.50 13.09
N ASP A 26 11.95 11.26 13.30
CA ASP A 26 12.56 10.87 14.57
C ASP A 26 12.02 9.57 15.21
N SER A 27 11.23 8.78 14.47
CA SER A 27 10.66 7.52 14.94
C SER A 27 11.73 6.47 15.28
N GLU A 28 11.72 5.99 16.53
CA GLU A 28 12.50 4.80 16.93
C GLU A 28 12.10 3.58 16.11
N GLY A 29 10.81 3.44 15.79
CA GLY A 29 10.31 2.34 14.98
C GLY A 29 10.89 2.33 13.56
N TRP A 30 11.02 3.49 12.93
CA TRP A 30 11.69 3.59 11.62
C TRP A 30 13.17 3.23 11.71
N ARG A 31 13.87 3.72 12.74
CA ARG A 31 15.29 3.38 12.95
C ARG A 31 15.49 1.87 13.13
N ALA A 32 14.67 1.22 13.95
CA ALA A 32 14.72 -0.21 14.20
C ALA A 32 14.38 -1.02 12.92
N TYR A 33 13.34 -0.60 12.20
CA TYR A 33 12.96 -1.20 10.92
C TYR A 33 14.10 -1.15 9.89
N LYS A 34 14.67 0.04 9.68
CA LYS A 34 15.77 0.25 8.75
C LYS A 34 16.97 -0.63 9.11
N ALA A 35 17.36 -0.66 10.38
CA ALA A 35 18.50 -1.44 10.86
C ALA A 35 18.30 -2.96 10.65
N ARG A 36 17.05 -3.44 10.72
CA ARG A 36 16.75 -4.87 10.62
C ARG A 36 16.52 -5.33 9.17
N PHE A 37 15.81 -4.54 8.38
CA PHE A 37 15.25 -5.00 7.11
C PHE A 37 15.84 -4.31 5.88
N VAL A 38 16.60 -3.23 6.03
CA VAL A 38 17.20 -2.50 4.89
C VAL A 38 18.71 -2.71 4.88
N THR A 39 19.23 -3.32 3.82
CA THR A 39 20.68 -3.54 3.68
C THR A 39 21.42 -2.26 3.25
N GLU A 40 22.75 -2.29 3.39
CA GLU A 40 23.64 -1.23 2.91
C GLU A 40 23.60 -1.04 1.39
N GLN A 41 23.12 -2.02 0.63
CA GLN A 41 22.94 -1.92 -0.81
C GLN A 41 21.56 -1.39 -1.20
N GLY A 42 20.60 -1.31 -0.27
CA GLY A 42 19.23 -0.84 -0.53
C GLY A 42 18.19 -1.93 -0.74
N ARG A 43 18.50 -3.19 -0.41
CA ARG A 43 17.49 -4.25 -0.37
C ARG A 43 16.62 -4.07 0.86
N VAL A 44 15.32 -4.18 0.65
CA VAL A 44 14.36 -4.49 1.70
C VAL A 44 14.23 -6.01 1.75
N VAL A 45 14.55 -6.61 2.89
CA VAL A 45 14.72 -8.06 3.06
C VAL A 45 13.54 -8.63 3.82
N ASP A 46 12.85 -9.58 3.20
CA ASP A 46 11.82 -10.36 3.87
C ASP A 46 12.45 -11.46 4.73
N THR A 47 12.62 -11.17 6.01
CA THR A 47 13.18 -12.12 6.99
C THR A 47 12.24 -13.28 7.32
N GLY A 48 10.97 -13.22 6.92
CA GLY A 48 10.02 -14.32 7.04
C GLY A 48 10.04 -15.27 5.85
N ASN A 49 10.72 -14.91 4.75
CA ASN A 49 10.64 -15.64 3.49
C ASN A 49 12.01 -15.78 2.80
N ASN A 50 12.92 -16.53 3.42
CA ASN A 50 14.25 -16.85 2.87
C ASN A 50 15.11 -15.63 2.47
N GLY A 51 14.84 -14.45 3.04
CA GLY A 51 15.64 -13.26 2.77
C GLY A 51 15.51 -12.70 1.35
N ILE A 52 14.44 -13.04 0.64
CA ILE A 52 14.17 -12.49 -0.69
C ILE A 52 13.77 -11.01 -0.63
N SER A 53 13.81 -10.34 -1.78
CA SER A 53 13.33 -8.97 -1.95
C SER A 53 12.25 -8.96 -3.03
N HIS A 54 11.16 -8.23 -2.78
CA HIS A 54 10.06 -8.07 -3.73
C HIS A 54 9.86 -6.61 -4.10
N SER A 55 9.24 -6.35 -5.27
CA SER A 55 8.82 -4.99 -5.66
C SER A 55 7.94 -4.33 -4.58
N GLU A 56 7.04 -5.11 -3.98
CA GLU A 56 6.22 -4.69 -2.82
C GLU A 56 7.09 -4.21 -1.65
N GLY A 57 8.09 -5.02 -1.26
CA GLY A 57 8.95 -4.70 -0.14
C GLY A 57 9.79 -3.44 -0.38
N GLN A 58 10.33 -3.30 -1.59
CA GLN A 58 11.00 -2.09 -2.00
C GLN A 58 10.08 -0.86 -1.95
N GLY A 59 8.85 -0.99 -2.45
CA GLY A 59 7.83 0.06 -2.43
C GLY A 59 7.49 0.51 -1.01
N TYR A 60 7.27 -0.42 -0.09
CA TYR A 60 7.07 -0.09 1.33
C TYR A 60 8.29 0.59 1.96
N GLY A 61 9.50 0.08 1.73
CA GLY A 61 10.71 0.68 2.26
C GLY A 61 10.92 2.12 1.77
N MET A 62 10.66 2.37 0.49
CA MET A 62 10.68 3.72 -0.09
C MET A 62 9.61 4.62 0.55
N LEU A 63 8.38 4.15 0.66
CA LEU A 63 7.27 4.90 1.25
C LEU A 63 7.56 5.25 2.72
N LEU A 64 8.02 4.29 3.52
CA LEU A 64 8.37 4.51 4.92
C LEU A 64 9.54 5.50 5.06
N ALA A 65 10.55 5.43 4.18
CA ALA A 65 11.67 6.36 4.19
C ALA A 65 11.23 7.81 3.93
N VAL A 66 10.37 8.05 2.95
CA VAL A 66 9.86 9.42 2.69
C VAL A 66 8.92 9.89 3.80
N LEU A 67 8.09 9.02 4.37
CA LEU A 67 7.26 9.32 5.54
C LEU A 67 8.09 9.60 6.80
N ALA A 68 9.35 9.17 6.85
CA ALA A 68 10.32 9.49 7.90
C ALA A 68 11.21 10.69 7.59
N GLY A 69 11.13 11.26 6.38
CA GLY A 69 12.06 12.29 5.90
C GLY A 69 13.49 11.78 5.63
N ASP A 70 13.70 10.47 5.55
CA ASP A 70 15.00 9.81 5.38
C ASP A 70 15.37 9.69 3.89
N ARG A 71 15.73 10.82 3.29
CA ARG A 71 16.09 10.89 1.85
C ARG A 71 17.22 9.93 1.49
N ALA A 72 18.26 9.84 2.32
CA ALA A 72 19.41 8.98 2.04
C ALA A 72 19.02 7.50 1.92
N THR A 73 18.12 7.02 2.78
CA THR A 73 17.61 5.65 2.70
C THR A 73 16.66 5.46 1.53
N PHE A 74 15.80 6.43 1.25
CA PHE A 74 14.94 6.40 0.06
C PHE A 74 15.75 6.21 -1.22
N GLU A 75 16.76 7.06 -1.45
CA GLU A 75 17.58 7.04 -2.67
C GLU A 75 18.36 5.73 -2.82
N ARG A 76 18.83 5.18 -1.68
CA ARG A 76 19.52 3.89 -1.64
C ARG A 76 18.60 2.74 -2.05
N ILE A 77 17.40 2.67 -1.46
CA ILE A 77 16.39 1.66 -1.81
C ILE A 77 15.99 1.82 -3.27
N TRP A 78 15.69 3.03 -3.72
CA TRP A 78 15.29 3.33 -5.09
C TRP A 78 16.37 2.94 -6.11
N THR A 79 17.63 3.25 -5.82
CA THR A 79 18.74 2.88 -6.70
C THR A 79 18.88 1.37 -6.83
N TRP A 80 18.75 0.62 -5.72
CA TRP A 80 18.74 -0.83 -5.77
C TRP A 80 17.57 -1.37 -6.59
N THR A 81 16.37 -0.86 -6.35
CA THR A 81 15.14 -1.25 -7.04
C THR A 81 15.27 -1.10 -8.55
N ARG A 82 15.75 0.05 -9.03
CA ARG A 82 16.01 0.26 -10.47
C ARG A 82 17.02 -0.73 -11.03
N ALA A 83 18.12 -0.95 -10.33
CA ALA A 83 19.21 -1.77 -10.83
C ALA A 83 18.88 -3.28 -10.88
N ASN A 84 17.93 -3.75 -10.04
CA ASN A 84 17.71 -5.18 -9.83
C ASN A 84 16.30 -5.65 -10.21
N LEU A 85 15.29 -4.78 -10.18
CA LEU A 85 13.90 -5.15 -10.46
C LEU A 85 13.37 -4.52 -11.75
N MET A 86 13.87 -3.35 -12.18
CA MET A 86 13.52 -2.77 -13.49
C MET A 86 14.36 -3.41 -14.61
N VAL A 87 14.29 -4.73 -14.70
CA VAL A 87 15.04 -5.58 -15.66
C VAL A 87 14.18 -6.03 -16.84
N ARG A 88 12.89 -5.66 -16.83
CA ARG A 88 11.92 -5.89 -17.91
C ARG A 88 12.21 -4.97 -19.10
N ASP A 89 11.59 -5.26 -20.23
CA ASP A 89 11.63 -4.40 -21.43
C ASP A 89 10.65 -3.22 -21.36
N ASP A 90 9.83 -3.15 -20.31
CA ASP A 90 8.93 -2.06 -20.00
C ASP A 90 9.35 -1.28 -18.74
N GLN A 91 8.46 -0.46 -18.20
CA GLN A 91 8.72 0.38 -17.02
C GLN A 91 8.20 -0.23 -15.71
N LEU A 92 7.76 -1.49 -15.72
CA LEU A 92 7.29 -2.18 -14.51
C LEU A 92 8.45 -2.92 -13.84
N LEU A 93 8.20 -3.40 -12.62
CA LEU A 93 9.20 -4.06 -11.80
C LEU A 93 8.96 -5.56 -11.79
N ALA A 94 10.01 -6.35 -12.05
CA ALA A 94 9.98 -7.78 -11.74
C ALA A 94 9.66 -7.97 -10.25
N TRP A 95 8.69 -8.82 -9.94
CA TRP A 95 8.10 -8.84 -8.61
C TRP A 95 9.01 -9.46 -7.54
N ARG A 96 9.94 -10.34 -7.94
CA ARG A 96 10.76 -11.13 -7.01
C ARG A 96 12.23 -11.21 -7.41
N TRP A 97 13.09 -11.03 -6.41
CA TRP A 97 14.54 -11.19 -6.49
C TRP A 97 15.04 -12.09 -5.37
N GLU A 98 15.84 -13.10 -5.73
CA GLU A 98 16.34 -14.15 -4.84
C GLU A 98 17.88 -14.06 -4.72
N PRO A 99 18.46 -13.84 -3.52
CA PRO A 99 19.90 -13.66 -3.35
C PRO A 99 20.74 -14.86 -3.80
N ASP A 100 20.21 -16.05 -3.61
CA ASP A 100 20.93 -17.31 -3.80
C ASP A 100 20.66 -17.95 -5.16
N ARG A 101 20.02 -17.22 -6.09
CA ARG A 101 19.66 -17.70 -7.44
C ARG A 101 20.36 -16.90 -8.54
N ARG A 102 20.68 -17.56 -9.66
CA ARG A 102 21.25 -16.92 -10.87
C ARG A 102 20.47 -17.37 -12.12
N PRO A 103 19.85 -16.46 -12.90
CA PRO A 103 19.66 -15.04 -12.57
C PRO A 103 18.86 -14.88 -11.27
N ALA A 104 19.11 -13.78 -10.54
CA ALA A 104 18.44 -13.52 -9.26
C ALA A 104 16.96 -13.18 -9.44
N VAL A 105 16.59 -12.66 -10.60
CA VAL A 105 15.20 -12.56 -11.08
C VAL A 105 14.96 -13.72 -12.03
N ALA A 106 14.15 -14.69 -11.61
CA ALA A 106 13.80 -15.85 -12.43
C ALA A 106 12.40 -15.73 -13.05
N ASP A 107 11.53 -14.94 -12.44
CA ASP A 107 10.21 -14.61 -12.96
C ASP A 107 10.20 -13.14 -13.34
N MET A 108 9.98 -12.88 -14.63
CA MET A 108 9.97 -11.52 -15.17
C MET A 108 8.64 -10.83 -14.95
N ASN A 109 7.58 -11.52 -14.49
CA ASN A 109 6.27 -10.91 -14.28
C ASN A 109 6.35 -9.79 -13.23
N ASP A 110 5.42 -8.86 -13.31
CA ASP A 110 5.27 -7.78 -12.34
C ASP A 110 4.28 -8.16 -11.24
N ALA A 111 4.14 -7.26 -10.27
CA ALA A 111 3.06 -7.27 -9.30
C ALA A 111 2.57 -5.83 -9.12
N ALA A 112 1.31 -5.59 -9.49
CA ALA A 112 0.75 -4.25 -9.61
C ALA A 112 0.75 -3.48 -8.28
N ASP A 113 0.65 -4.17 -7.14
CA ASP A 113 0.78 -3.53 -5.83
C ASP A 113 2.20 -3.01 -5.59
N GLY A 114 3.23 -3.77 -5.94
CA GLY A 114 4.62 -3.33 -5.91
C GLY A 114 4.89 -2.15 -6.83
N ASP A 115 4.41 -2.21 -8.07
CA ASP A 115 4.53 -1.10 -9.02
C ASP A 115 3.84 0.17 -8.51
N LEU A 116 2.61 0.03 -7.98
CA LEU A 116 1.83 1.13 -7.42
C LEU A 116 2.48 1.71 -6.16
N LEU A 117 3.04 0.87 -5.27
CA LEU A 117 3.77 1.33 -4.08
C LEU A 117 5.01 2.14 -4.45
N VAL A 118 5.80 1.69 -5.42
CA VAL A 118 6.99 2.41 -5.87
C VAL A 118 6.60 3.74 -6.52
N ALA A 119 5.59 3.74 -7.39
CA ALA A 119 5.07 4.98 -7.99
C ALA A 119 4.54 5.94 -6.91
N TRP A 120 3.82 5.43 -5.91
CA TRP A 120 3.32 6.22 -4.80
C TRP A 120 4.45 6.82 -3.96
N ALA A 121 5.45 6.03 -3.59
CA ALA A 121 6.61 6.53 -2.85
C ALA A 121 7.35 7.63 -3.63
N LEU A 122 7.47 7.52 -4.96
CA LEU A 122 8.01 8.56 -5.81
C LEU A 122 7.12 9.82 -5.85
N ALA A 123 5.80 9.69 -5.87
CA ALA A 123 4.88 10.82 -5.76
C ALA A 123 5.02 11.57 -4.42
N GLU A 124 5.19 10.83 -3.32
CA GLU A 124 5.49 11.43 -2.01
C GLU A 124 6.86 12.11 -2.00
N ALA A 125 7.89 11.49 -2.58
CA ALA A 125 9.23 12.09 -2.68
C ALA A 125 9.25 13.38 -3.51
N VAL A 126 8.44 13.45 -4.57
CA VAL A 126 8.21 14.69 -5.33
C VAL A 126 7.60 15.78 -4.45
N SER A 127 6.61 15.42 -3.63
CA SER A 127 5.97 16.37 -2.70
C SER A 127 6.93 16.82 -1.59
N ALA A 128 7.78 15.91 -1.09
CA ALA A 128 8.68 16.18 0.03
C ALA A 128 9.95 16.94 -0.37
N TRP A 129 10.54 16.61 -1.52
CA TRP A 129 11.88 17.09 -1.89
C TRP A 129 11.94 17.84 -3.23
N ASN A 130 10.85 17.86 -4.00
CA ASN A 130 10.75 18.55 -5.29
C ASN A 130 11.87 18.22 -6.28
N ASP A 131 12.34 16.96 -6.27
CA ASP A 131 13.35 16.47 -7.23
C ASP A 131 12.66 16.04 -8.55
N PRO A 132 12.99 16.67 -9.69
CA PRO A 132 12.37 16.33 -10.97
C PRO A 132 12.61 14.89 -11.42
N SER A 133 13.72 14.26 -11.01
CA SER A 133 14.05 12.89 -11.41
C SER A 133 13.06 11.88 -10.83
N HIS A 134 12.57 12.10 -9.61
CA HIS A 134 11.52 11.29 -9.00
C HIS A 134 10.20 11.41 -9.76
N ARG A 135 9.84 12.61 -10.23
CA ARG A 135 8.63 12.82 -11.02
C ARG A 135 8.70 12.08 -12.36
N VAL A 136 9.83 12.17 -13.05
CA VAL A 136 10.03 11.48 -14.33
C VAL A 136 9.94 9.95 -14.15
N ALA A 137 10.64 9.41 -13.16
CA ALA A 137 10.59 7.98 -12.86
C ALA A 137 9.18 7.52 -12.45
N GLY A 138 8.54 8.21 -11.51
CA GLY A 138 7.22 7.88 -11.03
C GLY A 138 6.18 7.92 -12.15
N ARG A 139 6.23 8.93 -13.03
CA ARG A 139 5.34 9.02 -14.20
C ARG A 139 5.53 7.85 -15.15
N ARG A 140 6.76 7.40 -15.41
CA ARG A 140 7.01 6.25 -16.28
C ARG A 140 6.36 4.98 -15.76
N ILE A 141 6.52 4.68 -14.47
CA ILE A 141 5.89 3.51 -13.83
C ILE A 141 4.37 3.66 -13.82
N ALA A 142 3.84 4.80 -13.36
CA ALA A 142 2.39 5.01 -13.23
C ALA A 142 1.66 4.97 -14.58
N VAL A 143 2.28 5.49 -15.65
CA VAL A 143 1.71 5.42 -17.00
C VAL A 143 1.76 4.00 -17.55
N GLU A 144 2.85 3.26 -17.34
CA GLU A 144 2.95 1.87 -17.80
C GLU A 144 1.95 0.97 -17.07
N LEU A 145 1.83 1.12 -15.75
CA LEU A 145 0.80 0.46 -14.93
C LEU A 145 -0.59 0.78 -15.45
N GLY A 146 -0.89 2.06 -15.67
CA GLY A 146 -2.20 2.47 -16.16
C GLY A 146 -2.53 1.91 -17.55
N ARG A 147 -1.54 1.81 -18.44
CA ARG A 147 -1.72 1.26 -19.79
C ARG A 147 -1.92 -0.26 -19.79
N LYS A 148 -1.19 -0.99 -18.95
CA LYS A 148 -1.14 -2.45 -19.00
C LYS A 148 -2.08 -3.14 -18.01
N LEU A 149 -2.31 -2.53 -16.86
CA LEU A 149 -2.96 -3.20 -15.72
C LEU A 149 -4.33 -2.62 -15.38
N ILE A 150 -4.68 -1.44 -15.87
CA ILE A 150 -6.04 -0.89 -15.66
C ILE A 150 -6.95 -1.33 -16.80
N LEU A 151 -8.06 -1.99 -16.45
CA LEU A 151 -9.17 -2.28 -17.34
C LEU A 151 -10.26 -1.20 -17.15
N PRO A 152 -10.28 -0.11 -17.93
CA PRO A 152 -11.12 1.06 -17.63
C PRO A 152 -12.61 0.83 -17.86
N ARG A 153 -12.99 -0.22 -18.61
CA ARG A 153 -14.37 -0.46 -19.05
C ARG A 153 -14.84 -1.90 -18.74
N ALA A 154 -14.38 -2.48 -17.64
CA ALA A 154 -14.86 -3.80 -17.21
C ALA A 154 -16.29 -3.72 -16.63
N ALA A 155 -17.00 -4.86 -16.65
CA ALA A 155 -18.41 -4.94 -16.23
C ALA A 155 -18.63 -4.50 -14.77
N HIS A 156 -17.64 -4.70 -13.91
CA HIS A 156 -17.66 -4.32 -12.50
C HIS A 156 -17.08 -2.92 -12.24
N GLY A 157 -17.00 -2.05 -13.26
CA GLY A 157 -16.29 -0.77 -13.24
C GLY A 157 -14.78 -0.94 -13.48
N PRO A 158 -13.97 0.14 -13.40
CA PRO A 158 -12.53 0.05 -13.63
C PRO A 158 -11.87 -0.99 -12.71
N LEU A 159 -11.03 -1.86 -13.26
CA LEU A 159 -10.31 -2.88 -12.50
C LEU A 159 -8.81 -2.67 -12.60
N LEU A 160 -8.08 -3.07 -11.55
CA LEU A 160 -6.64 -3.22 -11.55
C LEU A 160 -6.30 -4.72 -11.60
N LEU A 161 -5.62 -5.14 -12.66
CA LEU A 161 -5.09 -6.50 -12.77
C LEU A 161 -3.89 -6.66 -11.82
N PRO A 162 -3.71 -7.83 -11.21
CA PRO A 162 -2.58 -8.09 -10.31
C PRO A 162 -1.21 -8.07 -10.98
N ALA A 163 -1.11 -8.39 -12.28
CA ALA A 163 0.12 -8.37 -13.05
C ALA A 163 -0.20 -8.33 -14.55
N VAL A 164 0.82 -8.11 -15.40
CA VAL A 164 0.67 -8.10 -16.87
C VAL A 164 0.19 -9.45 -17.41
N ALA A 165 0.59 -10.56 -16.79
CA ALA A 165 0.23 -11.91 -17.24
C ALA A 165 -0.40 -12.74 -16.13
N GLY A 166 -1.37 -13.58 -16.51
CA GLY A 166 -1.94 -14.66 -15.68
C GLY A 166 -3.28 -14.34 -15.01
N PHE A 167 -3.84 -13.16 -15.26
CA PHE A 167 -5.04 -12.67 -14.55
C PHE A 167 -6.10 -12.06 -15.46
N SER A 168 -5.82 -11.83 -16.73
CA SER A 168 -6.79 -11.28 -17.69
C SER A 168 -7.82 -12.33 -18.12
N ALA A 169 -8.86 -11.93 -18.87
CA ALA A 169 -9.82 -12.86 -19.45
C ALA A 169 -9.20 -13.71 -20.58
N GLU A 170 -8.15 -13.17 -21.22
CA GLU A 170 -7.36 -13.85 -22.24
C GLU A 170 -6.45 -14.92 -21.64
N ASP A 171 -5.92 -14.69 -20.44
CA ASP A 171 -4.99 -15.61 -19.78
C ASP A 171 -5.67 -16.83 -19.14
N ARG A 172 -6.94 -16.69 -18.73
CA ARG A 172 -7.63 -17.74 -17.96
C ARG A 172 -9.16 -17.74 -18.08
N PRO A 173 -9.82 -18.92 -18.01
CA PRO A 173 -11.26 -19.04 -18.21
C PRO A 173 -12.13 -18.29 -17.20
N ASP A 174 -11.67 -18.12 -15.97
CA ASP A 174 -12.37 -17.37 -14.91
C ASP A 174 -11.89 -15.91 -14.79
N GLY A 175 -11.16 -15.41 -15.79
CA GLY A 175 -10.68 -14.03 -15.82
C GLY A 175 -11.77 -12.99 -16.13
N PRO A 176 -11.56 -11.72 -15.78
CA PRO A 176 -10.39 -11.22 -15.05
C PRO A 176 -10.42 -11.61 -13.57
N VAL A 177 -9.26 -11.91 -13.01
CA VAL A 177 -9.06 -12.18 -11.58
C VAL A 177 -8.37 -10.98 -10.93
N VAL A 178 -8.88 -10.54 -9.78
CA VAL A 178 -8.33 -9.40 -9.04
C VAL A 178 -7.97 -9.80 -7.61
N ASN A 179 -7.06 -9.03 -6.99
CA ASN A 179 -6.77 -9.10 -5.57
C ASN A 179 -7.09 -7.75 -4.93
N LEU A 180 -8.08 -7.70 -4.03
CA LEU A 180 -8.51 -6.43 -3.44
C LEU A 180 -7.47 -5.82 -2.49
N SER A 181 -6.45 -6.57 -2.05
CA SER A 181 -5.32 -5.97 -1.32
C SER A 181 -4.41 -5.13 -2.23
N TYR A 182 -4.54 -5.22 -3.55
CA TYR A 182 -3.77 -4.42 -4.51
C TYR A 182 -4.45 -3.05 -4.75
N TRP A 183 -5.67 -2.86 -4.25
CA TRP A 183 -6.30 -1.54 -4.17
C TRP A 183 -5.67 -0.77 -3.02
N ILE A 184 -4.52 -0.16 -3.30
CA ILE A 184 -3.82 0.73 -2.38
C ILE A 184 -4.53 2.08 -2.43
N PHE A 185 -5.72 2.15 -1.82
CA PHE A 185 -6.59 3.33 -1.80
C PHE A 185 -5.85 4.66 -1.55
N PRO A 186 -4.92 4.79 -0.57
CA PRO A 186 -4.22 6.06 -0.37
C PRO A 186 -3.31 6.45 -1.54
N ALA A 187 -2.82 5.50 -2.33
CA ALA A 187 -2.00 5.80 -3.51
C ALA A 187 -2.83 6.46 -4.62
N PHE A 188 -4.11 6.08 -4.78
CA PHE A 188 -4.98 6.61 -5.83
C PHE A 188 -5.18 8.14 -5.74
N ASP A 189 -5.21 8.70 -4.53
CA ASP A 189 -5.26 10.16 -4.32
C ASP A 189 -3.98 10.88 -4.78
N ARG A 190 -2.87 10.15 -4.88
CA ARG A 190 -1.53 10.68 -5.14
C ARG A 190 -1.11 10.49 -6.59
N MET A 191 -1.63 9.46 -7.25
CA MET A 191 -1.31 9.15 -8.64
C MET A 191 -1.62 10.26 -9.66
N PRO A 192 -2.63 11.14 -9.48
CA PRO A 192 -2.81 12.30 -10.35
C PRO A 192 -1.59 13.25 -10.43
N LEU A 193 -0.67 13.23 -9.45
CA LEU A 193 0.58 13.99 -9.50
C LEU A 193 1.57 13.44 -10.56
N LEU A 194 1.42 12.16 -10.93
CA LEU A 194 2.30 11.44 -11.84
C LEU A 194 1.62 11.12 -13.18
N ALA A 195 0.38 10.65 -13.15
CA ALA A 195 -0.37 10.18 -14.31
C ALA A 195 -1.86 10.58 -14.24
N PRO A 196 -2.19 11.88 -14.37
CA PRO A 196 -3.57 12.39 -14.28
C PRO A 196 -4.50 11.89 -15.41
N GLU A 197 -3.96 11.28 -16.45
CA GLU A 197 -4.74 10.73 -17.58
C GLU A 197 -5.56 9.47 -17.26
N PHE A 198 -5.35 8.82 -16.11
CA PHE A 198 -6.11 7.63 -15.69
C PHE A 198 -7.17 7.96 -14.62
N ASP A 199 -8.26 7.20 -14.62
CA ASP A 199 -9.38 7.36 -13.68
C ASP A 199 -9.10 6.67 -12.33
N TRP A 200 -8.18 7.23 -11.54
CA TRP A 200 -7.83 6.73 -10.20
C TRP A 200 -9.02 6.78 -9.22
N ILE A 201 -9.88 7.80 -9.35
CA ILE A 201 -11.11 7.94 -8.57
C ILE A 201 -12.11 6.83 -8.93
N GLY A 202 -12.16 6.44 -10.21
CA GLY A 202 -12.91 5.28 -10.69
C GLY A 202 -12.45 3.98 -10.03
N LEU A 203 -11.14 3.78 -9.88
CA LEU A 203 -10.55 2.62 -9.18
C LEU A 203 -10.88 2.62 -7.68
N ASP A 204 -10.80 3.76 -6.98
CA ASP A 204 -11.22 3.84 -5.58
C ASP A 204 -12.70 3.43 -5.43
N ARG A 205 -13.58 4.03 -6.23
CA ARG A 205 -15.03 3.73 -6.18
C ARG A 205 -15.33 2.28 -6.54
N SER A 206 -14.65 1.70 -7.53
CA SER A 206 -14.84 0.30 -7.90
C SER A 206 -14.35 -0.65 -6.81
N GLY A 207 -13.18 -0.38 -6.21
CA GLY A 207 -12.63 -1.16 -5.10
C GLY A 207 -13.58 -1.19 -3.89
N ARG A 208 -14.09 -0.04 -3.46
CA ARG A 208 -15.07 0.04 -2.35
C ARG A 208 -16.36 -0.71 -2.66
N ARG A 209 -16.83 -0.70 -3.90
CA ARG A 209 -18.00 -1.48 -4.33
C ARG A 209 -17.69 -2.98 -4.32
N LEU A 210 -16.52 -3.38 -4.80
CA LEU A 210 -16.09 -4.78 -4.82
C LEU A 210 -15.89 -5.34 -3.41
N ILE A 211 -15.36 -4.57 -2.45
CA ILE A 211 -15.28 -4.98 -1.03
C ILE A 211 -16.66 -5.29 -0.43
N ARG A 212 -17.72 -4.62 -0.92
CA ARG A 212 -19.11 -4.91 -0.51
C ARG A 212 -19.68 -6.13 -1.22
N ALA A 213 -19.40 -6.27 -2.52
CA ALA A 213 -19.96 -7.31 -3.36
C ALA A 213 -19.28 -8.68 -3.17
N ALA A 214 -17.96 -8.69 -2.97
CA ALA A 214 -17.15 -9.89 -2.79
C ALA A 214 -17.07 -10.30 -1.31
N ARG A 215 -18.22 -10.51 -0.67
CA ARG A 215 -18.31 -10.98 0.72
C ARG A 215 -18.81 -12.42 0.71
N PHE A 216 -17.91 -13.34 1.03
CA PHE A 216 -18.19 -14.78 0.91
C PHE A 216 -18.38 -15.44 2.28
N GLY A 217 -19.23 -16.47 2.27
CA GLY A 217 -19.54 -17.34 3.40
C GLY A 217 -19.96 -16.61 4.69
N PRO A 218 -19.93 -17.32 5.84
CA PRO A 218 -20.47 -16.80 7.10
C PRO A 218 -19.67 -15.61 7.64
N SER A 219 -18.37 -15.54 7.36
CA SER A 219 -17.51 -14.43 7.80
C SER A 219 -17.73 -13.14 6.98
N ARG A 220 -18.38 -13.22 5.82
CA ARG A 220 -18.66 -12.10 4.90
C ARG A 220 -17.38 -11.33 4.50
N LEU A 221 -16.31 -12.07 4.22
CA LEU A 221 -15.00 -11.53 3.85
C LEU A 221 -14.69 -11.79 2.37
N PRO A 222 -13.89 -10.93 1.72
CA PRO A 222 -13.33 -11.25 0.41
C PRO A 222 -12.31 -12.38 0.52
N SER A 223 -12.24 -13.23 -0.51
CA SER A 223 -11.09 -14.10 -0.73
C SER A 223 -9.91 -13.27 -1.25
N GLU A 224 -8.69 -13.78 -1.11
CA GLU A 224 -7.49 -13.09 -1.61
C GLU A 224 -7.55 -12.86 -3.13
N TRP A 225 -8.05 -13.86 -3.87
CA TRP A 225 -8.19 -13.81 -5.32
C TRP A 225 -9.65 -13.99 -5.71
N ILE A 226 -10.16 -13.07 -6.53
CA ILE A 226 -11.59 -12.95 -6.86
C ILE A 226 -11.73 -12.95 -8.38
N SER A 227 -12.47 -13.92 -8.90
CA SER A 227 -12.91 -13.93 -10.29
C SER A 227 -14.04 -12.93 -10.49
N LEU A 228 -13.93 -12.16 -11.57
CA LEU A 228 -14.92 -11.18 -12.04
C LEU A 228 -15.39 -11.49 -13.47
N SER A 229 -15.31 -12.76 -13.90
CA SER A 229 -15.90 -13.26 -15.14
C SER A 229 -17.44 -13.14 -15.16
N GLY A 230 -18.05 -13.05 -13.97
CA GLY A 230 -19.48 -12.82 -13.75
C GLY A 230 -19.69 -12.25 -12.35
N ALA A 231 -20.72 -12.68 -11.62
CA ALA A 231 -20.86 -12.28 -10.22
C ALA A 231 -19.58 -12.63 -9.42
N PRO A 232 -19.09 -11.75 -8.52
CA PRO A 232 -17.86 -11.99 -7.79
C PRO A 232 -17.88 -13.34 -7.06
N ARG A 233 -16.80 -14.10 -7.21
CA ARG A 233 -16.59 -15.39 -6.54
C ARG A 233 -15.10 -15.61 -6.26
N PRO A 234 -14.72 -16.50 -5.32
CA PRO A 234 -13.34 -16.95 -5.23
C PRO A 234 -12.84 -17.47 -6.58
N ALA A 235 -11.63 -17.06 -6.96
CA ALA A 235 -11.01 -17.43 -8.24
C ALA A 235 -10.58 -18.91 -8.25
N ASP A 236 -10.65 -19.54 -9.42
CA ASP A 236 -10.29 -20.95 -9.59
C ASP A 236 -8.78 -21.16 -9.43
N GLY A 237 -8.39 -22.28 -8.83
CA GLY A 237 -6.96 -22.59 -8.61
C GLY A 237 -6.29 -21.78 -7.49
N PHE A 238 -7.03 -20.92 -6.78
CA PHE A 238 -6.56 -20.25 -5.57
C PHE A 238 -7.30 -20.79 -4.34
N ALA A 239 -6.62 -20.81 -3.18
CA ALA A 239 -7.29 -21.08 -1.93
C ALA A 239 -8.33 -19.97 -1.65
N PRO A 240 -9.59 -20.31 -1.28
CA PRO A 240 -10.64 -19.33 -1.04
C PRO A 240 -10.49 -18.70 0.36
N ASP A 241 -9.31 -18.19 0.69
CA ASP A 241 -8.96 -17.71 2.03
C ASP A 241 -9.02 -16.19 2.13
N PHE A 242 -9.28 -15.71 3.34
CA PHE A 242 -8.92 -14.37 3.79
C PHE A 242 -7.68 -14.51 4.68
N ALA A 243 -6.52 -14.17 4.14
CA ALA A 243 -5.23 -14.41 4.75
C ALA A 243 -4.32 -13.16 4.71
N TYR A 244 -3.01 -13.32 4.49
CA TYR A 244 -1.99 -12.27 4.59
C TYR A 244 -2.24 -11.06 3.69
N ASN A 245 -2.75 -11.26 2.47
CA ASN A 245 -3.09 -10.18 1.55
C ASN A 245 -4.29 -9.38 2.10
N GLY A 246 -5.31 -10.09 2.53
CA GLY A 246 -6.57 -9.52 3.02
C GLY A 246 -6.39 -8.53 4.18
N LEU A 247 -5.34 -8.69 4.99
CA LEU A 247 -5.00 -7.77 6.09
C LEU A 247 -4.84 -6.31 5.63
N ARG A 248 -4.35 -6.10 4.41
CA ARG A 248 -4.05 -4.78 3.86
C ARG A 248 -5.30 -4.00 3.47
N ILE A 249 -6.42 -4.68 3.22
CA ILE A 249 -7.68 -4.05 2.79
C ILE A 249 -8.19 -3.02 3.83
N PRO A 250 -8.49 -3.41 5.09
CA PRO A 250 -8.92 -2.45 6.10
C PRO A 250 -7.85 -1.41 6.45
N LEU A 251 -6.57 -1.77 6.37
CA LEU A 251 -5.46 -0.85 6.57
C LEU A 251 -5.47 0.26 5.51
N TYR A 252 -5.50 -0.09 4.21
CA TYR A 252 -5.51 0.87 3.11
C TYR A 252 -6.76 1.72 3.08
N LEU A 253 -7.93 1.16 3.38
CA LEU A 253 -9.15 1.96 3.57
C LEU A 253 -8.94 3.06 4.62
N ALA A 254 -8.41 2.68 5.80
CA ALA A 254 -8.17 3.65 6.87
C ALA A 254 -7.07 4.66 6.50
N MET A 255 -5.99 4.23 5.83
CA MET A 255 -4.94 5.12 5.34
C MET A 255 -5.43 6.11 4.28
N ALA A 256 -6.48 5.78 3.53
CA ALA A 256 -7.15 6.69 2.59
C ALA A 256 -8.15 7.64 3.28
N GLY A 257 -8.42 7.46 4.58
CA GLY A 257 -9.39 8.27 5.32
C GLY A 257 -10.84 7.80 5.14
N ALA A 258 -11.07 6.57 4.68
CA ALA A 258 -12.42 6.00 4.68
C ALA A 258 -12.94 5.87 6.12
N THR A 259 -14.22 6.18 6.34
CA THR A 259 -14.85 6.12 7.67
C THR A 259 -16.17 5.36 7.63
N GLU A 260 -16.57 4.85 6.47
CA GLU A 260 -17.83 4.14 6.29
C GLU A 260 -17.79 2.80 7.06
N ALA A 261 -18.52 2.73 8.18
CA ALA A 261 -18.48 1.59 9.10
C ALA A 261 -18.79 0.25 8.41
N ASP A 262 -19.61 0.27 7.35
CA ASP A 262 -19.98 -0.94 6.62
C ASP A 262 -18.80 -1.56 5.87
N LEU A 263 -17.80 -0.78 5.44
CA LEU A 263 -16.57 -1.29 4.80
C LEU A 263 -15.69 -2.06 5.79
N TYR A 264 -15.72 -1.67 7.07
CA TYR A 264 -14.89 -2.26 8.11
C TYR A 264 -15.55 -3.42 8.85
N ALA A 265 -16.89 -3.48 8.85
CA ALA A 265 -17.65 -4.37 9.72
C ALA A 265 -17.23 -5.85 9.65
N PRO A 266 -17.01 -6.48 8.48
CA PRO A 266 -16.57 -7.87 8.43
C PRO A 266 -15.18 -8.10 9.05
N PHE A 267 -14.22 -7.21 8.79
CA PHE A 267 -12.86 -7.33 9.32
C PHE A 267 -12.83 -7.16 10.84
N LEU A 268 -13.58 -6.18 11.36
CA LEU A 268 -13.68 -5.95 12.81
C LEU A 268 -14.46 -7.05 13.53
N ALA A 269 -15.42 -7.71 12.86
CA ALA A 269 -16.11 -8.88 13.39
C ALA A 269 -15.21 -10.12 13.44
N LEU A 270 -14.25 -10.25 12.50
CA LEU A 270 -13.28 -11.33 12.49
C LEU A 270 -12.26 -11.22 13.64
N TRP A 271 -11.90 -9.99 14.02
CA TRP A 271 -10.87 -9.72 15.04
C TRP A 271 -11.42 -8.92 16.23
N PRO A 272 -12.37 -9.47 17.00
CA PRO A 272 -12.95 -8.77 18.15
C PRO A 272 -11.97 -8.60 19.32
N ARG A 273 -10.89 -9.39 19.32
CA ARG A 273 -9.85 -9.47 20.35
C ARG A 273 -8.47 -9.60 19.70
N PRO A 274 -7.92 -8.51 19.12
CA PRO A 274 -6.66 -8.56 18.38
C PRO A 274 -5.46 -9.00 19.24
N GLU A 275 -5.53 -8.81 20.57
CA GLU A 275 -4.54 -9.29 21.53
C GLU A 275 -4.46 -10.82 21.61
N SER A 276 -5.49 -11.54 21.16
CA SER A 276 -5.51 -13.01 21.06
C SER A 276 -4.96 -13.53 19.72
N GLY A 277 -4.42 -12.63 18.90
CA GLY A 277 -3.96 -12.91 17.53
C GLY A 277 -5.07 -12.82 16.48
N LEU A 278 -4.68 -12.40 15.28
CA LEU A 278 -5.60 -12.18 14.16
C LEU A 278 -5.88 -13.52 13.46
N ALA A 279 -7.13 -13.96 13.48
CA ALA A 279 -7.56 -15.15 12.75
C ALA A 279 -7.48 -14.94 11.24
N LEU A 280 -6.95 -15.94 10.53
CA LEU A 280 -7.10 -16.11 9.09
C LEU A 280 -8.17 -17.19 8.87
N VAL A 281 -8.98 -17.06 7.82
CA VAL A 281 -10.13 -17.95 7.62
C VAL A 281 -10.27 -18.39 6.18
N GLU A 282 -10.74 -19.61 5.99
CA GLU A 282 -11.29 -20.05 4.72
C GLU A 282 -12.67 -19.41 4.56
N THR A 283 -12.86 -18.59 3.52
CA THR A 283 -14.05 -17.72 3.41
C THR A 283 -15.34 -18.50 3.19
N GLY A 284 -15.29 -19.66 2.55
CA GLY A 284 -16.47 -20.51 2.29
C GLY A 284 -17.09 -21.09 3.55
N SER A 285 -16.27 -21.66 4.45
CA SER A 285 -16.75 -22.31 5.68
C SER A 285 -16.68 -21.41 6.92
N GLY A 286 -15.86 -20.34 6.89
CA GLY A 286 -15.52 -19.54 8.07
C GLY A 286 -14.54 -20.23 9.03
N ARG A 287 -13.98 -21.39 8.65
CA ARG A 287 -13.00 -22.12 9.45
C ARG A 287 -11.71 -21.31 9.60
N VAL A 288 -11.23 -21.19 10.83
CA VAL A 288 -9.91 -20.58 11.12
C VAL A 288 -8.81 -21.48 10.57
N THR A 289 -7.98 -20.95 9.67
CA THR A 289 -6.85 -21.65 9.05
C THR A 289 -5.55 -21.41 9.81
N ALA A 290 -5.36 -20.21 10.36
CA ALA A 290 -4.21 -19.83 11.17
C ALA A 290 -4.53 -18.64 12.08
N ARG A 291 -3.60 -18.32 13.00
CA ARG A 291 -3.64 -17.09 13.79
C ARG A 291 -2.30 -16.39 13.75
N LEU A 292 -2.32 -15.09 13.46
CA LEU A 292 -1.15 -14.22 13.48
C LEU A 292 -0.97 -13.66 14.88
N THR A 293 0.20 -13.89 15.49
CA THR A 293 0.44 -13.60 16.92
C THR A 293 1.43 -12.46 17.17
N GLU A 294 2.15 -12.01 16.14
CA GLU A 294 3.07 -10.86 16.26
C GLU A 294 2.28 -9.57 16.49
N SER A 295 2.83 -8.69 17.32
CA SER A 295 2.12 -7.52 17.85
C SER A 295 1.82 -6.47 16.78
N GLY A 296 2.68 -6.34 15.77
CA GLY A 296 2.49 -5.41 14.66
C GLY A 296 1.18 -5.61 13.91
N TYR A 297 0.67 -6.84 13.82
CA TYR A 297 -0.63 -7.13 13.19
C TYR A 297 -1.81 -6.50 13.94
N GLY A 298 -1.71 -6.30 15.25
CA GLY A 298 -2.75 -5.68 16.06
C GLY A 298 -3.05 -4.22 15.66
N ALA A 299 -2.11 -3.54 15.01
CA ALA A 299 -2.28 -2.16 14.57
C ALA A 299 -3.37 -2.01 13.48
N ILE A 300 -3.64 -3.06 12.72
CA ILE A 300 -4.60 -3.07 11.61
C ILE A 300 -6.04 -2.93 12.12
N PRO A 301 -6.58 -3.84 12.96
CA PRO A 301 -7.90 -3.68 13.53
C PRO A 301 -7.99 -2.47 14.46
N ALA A 302 -6.90 -2.06 15.11
CA ALA A 302 -6.88 -0.85 15.92
C ALA A 302 -7.12 0.43 15.09
N LEU A 303 -6.40 0.58 13.97
CA LEU A 303 -6.61 1.71 13.06
C LEU A 303 -7.98 1.64 12.40
N ALA A 304 -8.43 0.46 11.98
CA ALA A 304 -9.76 0.27 11.40
C ALA A 304 -10.89 0.60 12.40
N ALA A 305 -10.75 0.23 13.68
CA ALA A 305 -11.71 0.58 14.72
C ALA A 305 -11.74 2.09 15.00
N CYS A 306 -10.58 2.75 14.98
CA CYS A 306 -10.51 4.19 15.03
C CYS A 306 -11.23 4.84 13.84
N ALA A 307 -10.91 4.42 12.60
CA ALA A 307 -11.52 4.98 11.39
C ALA A 307 -13.05 4.79 11.35
N ALA A 308 -13.53 3.61 11.75
CA ALA A 308 -14.96 3.28 11.70
C ALA A 308 -15.79 3.84 12.85
N ARG A 309 -15.19 4.02 14.04
CA ARG A 309 -15.94 4.27 15.29
C ARG A 309 -15.29 5.29 16.24
N GLY A 310 -14.15 5.87 15.89
CA GLY A 310 -13.38 6.73 16.80
C GLY A 310 -12.82 6.00 18.02
N THR A 311 -12.66 4.68 17.96
CA THR A 311 -12.06 3.91 19.07
C THR A 311 -10.61 4.34 19.29
N PRO A 312 -10.19 4.65 20.54
CA PRO A 312 -8.80 5.00 20.84
C PRO A 312 -7.81 3.90 20.41
N PHE A 313 -6.70 4.31 19.83
CA PHE A 313 -5.63 3.41 19.41
C PHE A 313 -4.88 2.89 20.66
N PRO A 314 -4.62 1.58 20.81
CA PRO A 314 -3.98 1.04 22.00
C PRO A 314 -2.55 1.57 22.22
N PRO A 315 -2.19 2.06 23.42
CA PRO A 315 -0.83 2.54 23.70
C PRO A 315 0.26 1.48 23.49
N GLY A 316 -0.04 0.20 23.76
CA GLY A 316 0.91 -0.89 23.56
C GLY A 316 1.33 -1.13 22.10
N LEU A 317 0.58 -0.59 21.13
CA LEU A 317 0.83 -0.74 19.70
C LEU A 317 1.57 0.45 19.07
N THR A 318 1.96 1.46 19.85
CA THR A 318 2.73 2.62 19.34
C THR A 318 4.23 2.34 19.22
N ARG A 319 4.74 1.36 19.97
CA ARG A 319 6.13 0.90 19.86
C ARG A 319 6.23 -0.22 18.83
N VAL A 320 7.01 0.01 17.78
CA VAL A 320 7.37 -1.00 16.78
C VAL A 320 8.51 -1.86 17.34
N ARG A 321 8.37 -3.18 17.30
CA ARG A 321 9.35 -4.15 17.83
C ARG A 321 10.09 -4.89 16.72
N ALA A 322 10.63 -4.14 15.76
CA ALA A 322 11.31 -4.70 14.58
C ALA A 322 12.49 -5.62 14.94
N GLU A 323 13.06 -5.49 16.14
CA GLU A 323 14.11 -6.38 16.67
C GLU A 323 13.65 -7.83 16.87
N SER A 324 12.35 -8.05 17.10
CA SER A 324 11.78 -9.35 17.46
C SER A 324 10.67 -9.83 16.51
N GLU A 325 10.34 -9.04 15.49
CA GLU A 325 9.26 -9.32 14.55
C GLU A 325 9.79 -9.55 13.14
N HIS A 326 8.97 -10.19 12.32
CA HIS A 326 9.19 -10.32 10.90
C HIS A 326 8.95 -8.98 10.18
N TYR A 327 9.49 -8.92 8.96
CA TYR A 327 9.39 -7.79 8.06
C TYR A 327 7.95 -7.26 7.89
N TYR A 328 6.99 -8.16 7.69
CA TYR A 328 5.62 -7.81 7.33
C TYR A 328 4.83 -7.12 8.46
N PRO A 329 4.70 -7.67 9.68
CA PRO A 329 3.98 -6.99 10.77
C PRO A 329 4.60 -5.65 11.15
N ALA A 330 5.93 -5.54 11.16
CA ALA A 330 6.63 -4.28 11.41
C ALA A 330 6.31 -3.21 10.34
N THR A 331 6.22 -3.62 9.07
CA THR A 331 5.82 -2.75 7.96
C THR A 331 4.39 -2.22 8.16
N LEU A 332 3.43 -3.13 8.39
CA LEU A 332 2.01 -2.76 8.54
C LEU A 332 1.78 -1.88 9.78
N GLN A 333 2.51 -2.11 10.87
CA GLN A 333 2.45 -1.28 12.06
C GLN A 333 2.96 0.15 11.78
N LEU A 334 4.09 0.31 11.10
CA LEU A 334 4.61 1.64 10.75
C LEU A 334 3.65 2.42 9.84
N LEU A 335 3.05 1.75 8.85
CA LEU A 335 2.02 2.35 7.99
C LEU A 335 0.81 2.81 8.81
N ALA A 336 0.35 1.97 9.74
CA ALA A 336 -0.77 2.31 10.60
C ALA A 336 -0.47 3.51 11.53
N LEU A 337 0.75 3.58 12.08
CA LEU A 337 1.18 4.69 12.93
C LEU A 337 1.33 6.01 12.14
N ALA A 338 1.83 5.94 10.90
CA ALA A 338 1.88 7.11 10.03
C ALA A 338 0.47 7.64 9.72
N ALA A 339 -0.49 6.75 9.46
CA ALA A 339 -1.89 7.12 9.24
C ALA A 339 -2.59 7.63 10.52
N LEU A 340 -2.32 7.02 11.67
CA LEU A 340 -2.82 7.48 12.96
C LEU A 340 -2.41 8.94 13.22
N LYS A 341 -1.13 9.27 13.02
CA LYS A 341 -0.60 10.62 13.25
C LYS A 341 -1.16 11.65 12.27
N THR A 342 -1.37 11.28 11.01
CA THR A 342 -1.76 12.23 9.95
C THR A 342 -3.27 12.38 9.79
N ARG A 343 -4.04 11.31 10.02
CA ARG A 343 -5.49 11.29 9.75
C ARG A 343 -6.34 11.14 11.01
N TYR A 344 -5.81 10.52 12.05
CA TYR A 344 -6.59 10.19 13.24
C TYR A 344 -5.94 10.65 14.57
N PRO A 345 -5.48 11.91 14.68
CA PRO A 345 -4.81 12.38 15.89
C PRO A 345 -5.72 12.30 17.13
N ALA A 346 -7.05 12.35 16.94
CA ALA A 346 -8.03 12.19 18.03
C ALA A 346 -8.05 10.79 18.66
N CYS A 347 -7.60 9.76 17.93
CA CYS A 347 -7.50 8.39 18.46
C CYS A 347 -6.12 8.09 19.06
N ALA A 348 -5.12 8.96 18.85
CA ALA A 348 -3.77 8.70 19.34
C ALA A 348 -3.76 8.65 20.88
N PRO A 349 -2.97 7.74 21.50
CA PRO A 349 -2.73 7.77 22.93
C PRO A 349 -2.27 9.15 23.39
N ARG A 350 -2.80 9.60 24.53
CA ARG A 350 -2.39 10.85 25.18
C ARG A 350 -1.13 10.65 26.00
#